data_AF-A0A7V9DV32-F1
#
_entry.id   AF-A0A7V9DV32-F1
#
_cell.length_a   1.000
_cell.length_b   1.000
_cell.length_c   1.000
_cell.angle_alpha   90.00
_cell.angle_beta   90.00
_cell.angle_gamma   90.00
#
_symmetry.space_group_name_H-M   'P 1'
#
loop_
_entity.id
_entity.type
_entity.pdbx_description
1 polymer ?
#
loop_
_entity_poly.entity_id
_entity_poly.type
_entity_poly.pdbx_seq_one_letter_code
_entity_poly.pdbx_strand_id
1 'polypeptide(L)'
;MQNRWFVAVVGADNAALLATESRTAMLAREYRPKDLGDGRIALSELALGASRELGEEEDGAITEDGEGLRIWVGDDGYELDVTDISA
;
A
#
# COMPACT_ATOMS: atom_id res chain seq x y z
N MET A 1 -12.24 -10.75 13.87
CA MET A 1 -11.88 -9.64 12.97
C MET A 1 -11.43 -10.28 11.68
N GLN A 2 -12.04 -9.93 10.55
CA GLN A 2 -11.55 -10.41 9.25
C GLN A 2 -10.29 -9.61 8.92
N ASN A 3 -9.17 -10.28 8.68
CA ASN A 3 -7.92 -9.62 8.30
C ASN A 3 -8.01 -9.25 6.82
N ARG A 4 -8.72 -8.16 6.51
CA ARG A 4 -8.78 -7.63 5.15
C ARG A 4 -7.44 -7.00 4.80
N TRP A 5 -6.94 -7.36 3.63
CA TRP A 5 -5.75 -6.76 3.04
C TRP A 5 -6.13 -6.07 1.75
N PHE A 6 -5.42 -4.98 1.46
CA PHE A 6 -5.53 -4.23 0.22
C PHE A 6 -4.25 -4.47 -0.56
N VAL A 7 -4.36 -5.06 -1.75
CA VAL A 7 -3.21 -5.51 -2.53
C VAL A 7 -3.19 -4.80 -3.87
N ALA A 8 -2.03 -4.27 -4.25
CA ALA A 8 -1.78 -3.68 -5.55
C ALA A 8 -0.61 -4.40 -6.25
N VAL A 9 -0.66 -4.46 -7.58
CA VAL A 9 0.46 -4.88 -8.43
C VAL A 9 1.18 -3.60 -8.90
N VAL A 10 2.35 -3.32 -8.31
CA VAL A 10 3.11 -2.08 -8.52
C VAL A 10 4.45 -2.29 -9.22
N GLY A 11 4.85 -3.55 -9.42
CA GLY A 11 6.19 -3.90 -9.92
C GLY A 11 7.20 -4.10 -8.78
N ALA A 12 8.26 -4.87 -9.04
CA ALA A 12 9.19 -5.31 -8.01
C ALA A 12 9.92 -4.16 -7.30
N ASP A 13 10.40 -3.17 -8.07
CA ASP A 13 11.16 -2.04 -7.51
C ASP A 13 10.27 -1.16 -6.62
N ASN A 14 9.04 -0.88 -7.08
CA ASN A 14 8.07 -0.10 -6.31
C ASN A 14 7.60 -0.85 -5.06
N ALA A 15 7.38 -2.16 -5.14
CA ALA A 15 6.97 -2.96 -3.99
C ALA A 15 8.07 -2.96 -2.91
N ALA A 16 9.34 -3.07 -3.31
CA ALA A 16 10.47 -2.96 -2.42
C ALA A 16 10.55 -1.56 -1.79
N LEU A 17 10.54 -0.49 -2.61
CA LEU A 17 10.55 0.90 -2.15
C LEU A 17 9.45 1.16 -1.12
N LEU A 18 8.21 0.76 -1.41
CA LEU A 18 7.08 0.95 -0.51
C LEU A 18 7.24 0.20 0.81
N ALA A 19 7.86 -0.98 0.80
CA ALA A 19 8.05 -1.80 1.99
C ALA A 19 9.27 -1.38 2.84
N THR A 20 10.25 -0.68 2.27
CA THR A 20 11.54 -0.41 2.95
C THR A 20 11.92 1.06 3.06
N GLU A 21 11.46 1.92 2.14
CA GLU A 21 11.96 3.29 1.98
C GLU A 21 10.87 4.36 2.09
N SER A 22 9.60 4.00 1.84
CA SER A 22 8.47 4.92 2.02
C SER A 22 8.36 5.44 3.45
N ARG A 23 7.68 6.57 3.63
CA ARG A 23 7.44 7.14 4.96
C ARG A 23 6.66 6.19 5.87
N THR A 24 5.73 5.41 5.32
CA THR A 24 4.97 4.42 6.07
C THR A 24 5.81 3.20 6.45
N ALA A 25 6.86 2.86 5.68
CA ALA A 25 7.83 1.82 6.06
C ALA A 25 8.60 2.16 7.35
N MET A 26 8.73 3.44 7.70
CA MET A 26 9.40 3.89 8.92
C MET A 26 8.53 3.80 10.18
N LEU A 27 7.21 3.56 10.06
CA LEU A 27 6.28 3.49 11.19
C LEU A 27 6.43 2.20 12.02
N ALA A 28 5.61 2.03 13.05
CA ALA A 28 5.50 0.74 13.75
C ALA A 28 5.01 -0.35 12.78
N ARG A 29 5.41 -1.60 13.03
CA ARG A 29 5.28 -2.72 12.07
C ARG A 29 3.84 -2.93 11.59
N GLU A 30 2.84 -2.75 12.44
CA GLU A 30 1.43 -2.93 12.06
C GLU A 30 0.91 -1.90 11.04
N TYR A 31 1.60 -0.77 10.87
CA TYR A 31 1.28 0.30 9.91
C TYR A 31 2.11 0.24 8.63
N ARG A 32 3.01 -0.74 8.50
CA ARG A 32 3.91 -0.83 7.34
C ARG A 32 3.25 -1.56 6.17
N PRO A 33 3.50 -1.12 4.93
CA PRO A 33 3.28 -1.94 3.75
C PRO A 33 4.11 -3.22 3.81
N LYS A 34 3.59 -4.31 3.23
CA LYS A 34 4.26 -5.61 3.16
C LYS A 34 4.44 -6.04 1.71
N ASP A 35 5.69 -6.13 1.27
CA ASP A 35 6.03 -6.75 -0.01
C ASP A 35 5.66 -8.25 0.04
N LEU A 36 4.83 -8.69 -0.92
CA LEU A 36 4.42 -10.09 -1.08
C LEU A 36 5.24 -10.84 -2.13
N GLY A 37 6.17 -10.16 -2.81
CA GLY A 37 6.88 -10.66 -3.98
C GLY A 37 6.08 -10.50 -5.28
N ASP A 38 6.75 -10.77 -6.41
CA ASP A 38 6.19 -10.63 -7.76
C ASP A 38 5.63 -9.24 -8.07
N GLY A 39 6.18 -8.20 -7.45
CA GLY A 39 5.75 -6.82 -7.61
C GLY A 39 4.42 -6.49 -6.94
N ARG A 40 4.02 -7.24 -5.91
CA ARG A 40 2.80 -7.01 -5.14
C ARG A 40 3.08 -6.40 -3.78
N ILE A 41 2.33 -5.37 -3.44
CA ILE A 41 2.37 -4.71 -2.14
C ILE A 41 1.05 -4.92 -1.42
N ALA A 42 1.10 -5.20 -0.12
CA ALA A 42 -0.08 -5.42 0.72
C ALA A 42 -0.14 -4.44 1.88
N LEU A 43 -1.33 -3.87 2.09
CA LEU A 43 -1.65 -3.00 3.21
C LEU A 43 -2.66 -3.72 4.10
N SER A 44 -2.39 -3.78 5.39
CA SER A 44 -3.43 -4.07 6.38
C SER A 44 -4.40 -2.88 6.47
N GLU A 45 -5.54 -3.03 7.14
CA GLU A 45 -6.44 -1.89 7.42
C GLU A 45 -5.72 -0.73 8.13
N LEU A 46 -4.79 -1.03 9.05
CA LEU A 46 -3.99 -0.03 9.75
C LEU A 46 -2.97 0.65 8.83
N ALA A 47 -2.29 -0.12 7.98
CA ALA A 47 -1.34 0.43 7.01
C ALA A 47 -2.04 1.28 5.95
N LEU A 48 -3.23 0.88 5.48
CA LEU A 48 -4.05 1.69 4.59
C LEU A 48 -4.43 3.02 5.25
N GLY A 49 -4.86 2.98 6.52
CA GLY A 49 -5.17 4.17 7.29
C GLY A 49 -3.98 5.13 7.41
N ALA A 50 -2.78 4.61 7.74
CA ALA A 50 -1.57 5.42 7.80
C ALA A 50 -1.17 6.01 6.43
N SER A 51 -1.37 5.25 5.36
CA SER A 51 -1.02 5.69 3.99
C SER A 51 -1.97 6.75 3.44
N ARG A 52 -3.23 6.82 3.94
CA ARG A 52 -4.19 7.90 3.62
C ARG A 52 -3.83 9.26 4.22
N GLU A 53 -2.97 9.29 5.23
CA GLU A 53 -2.52 10.53 5.86
C GLU A 53 -1.29 11.14 5.14
N LEU A 54 -0.76 10.47 4.11
CA LEU A 54 0.32 10.98 3.28
C LEU A 54 -0.18 12.06 2.31
N GLY A 55 0.69 13.01 1.97
CA GLY A 55 0.42 13.95 0.88
C GLY A 55 0.45 13.28 -0.48
N GLU A 56 -0.27 13.82 -1.47
CA GLU A 56 -0.35 13.26 -2.84
C GLU A 56 1.01 13.12 -3.54
N GLU A 57 2.01 13.90 -3.12
CA GLU A 57 3.39 13.84 -3.62
C GLU A 57 4.27 12.74 -2.99
N GLU A 58 3.77 12.04 -1.96
CA GLU A 58 4.54 11.03 -1.23
C GLU A 58 4.27 9.62 -1.78
N ASP A 59 5.36 8.86 -1.99
CA ASP A 59 5.25 7.45 -2.34
C ASP A 59 4.50 6.66 -1.27
N GLY A 60 3.45 5.97 -1.71
CA GLY A 60 2.53 5.22 -0.89
C GLY A 60 1.24 5.94 -0.55
N ALA A 61 1.05 7.19 -0.99
CA ALA A 61 -0.19 7.93 -0.79
C ALA A 61 -1.39 7.17 -1.35
N ILE A 62 -2.53 7.29 -0.65
CA ILE A 62 -3.78 6.63 -1.03
C ILE A 62 -4.82 7.64 -1.44
N THR A 63 -5.41 7.43 -2.62
CA THR A 63 -6.63 8.14 -3.04
C THR A 63 -7.79 7.16 -3.18
N GLU A 64 -9.00 7.64 -2.89
CA GLU A 64 -10.25 6.94 -3.17
C GLU A 64 -11.06 7.81 -4.12
N ASP A 65 -11.37 7.30 -5.31
CA ASP A 65 -12.22 7.95 -6.28
C ASP A 65 -13.39 7.04 -6.68
N GLY A 66 -14.21 7.48 -7.63
CA GLY A 66 -15.39 6.73 -8.07
C GLY A 66 -15.08 5.35 -8.68
N GLU A 67 -13.81 5.07 -9.00
CA GLU A 67 -13.33 3.81 -9.57
C GLU A 67 -12.73 2.87 -8.51
N GLY A 68 -12.42 3.37 -7.31
CA GLY A 68 -11.88 2.57 -6.21
C GLY A 68 -10.70 3.21 -5.48
N LEU A 69 -9.92 2.37 -4.80
CA LEU A 69 -8.71 2.78 -4.09
C LEU A 69 -7.48 2.65 -4.99
N ARG A 70 -6.58 3.65 -4.92
CA ARG A 70 -5.27 3.59 -5.56
C ARG A 70 -4.15 3.93 -4.59
N ILE A 71 -3.00 3.29 -4.79
CA ILE A 71 -1.73 3.66 -4.18
C ILE A 71 -0.85 4.33 -5.23
N TRP A 72 -0.20 5.44 -4.86
CA TRP A 72 0.65 6.23 -5.75
C TRP A 72 2.13 5.94 -5.51
N VAL A 73 2.91 5.84 -6.58
CA VAL A 73 4.38 5.77 -6.56
C VAL A 73 4.89 6.68 -7.67
N GLY A 74 5.61 7.73 -7.31
CA GLY A 74 5.86 8.86 -8.20
C GLY A 74 4.55 9.41 -8.76
N ASP A 75 4.46 9.51 -10.09
CA ASP A 75 3.28 9.99 -10.81
C ASP A 75 2.31 8.85 -11.22
N ASP A 76 2.63 7.60 -10.88
CA ASP A 76 1.88 6.42 -11.29
C ASP A 76 0.94 5.93 -10.18
N GLY A 77 -0.34 5.73 -10.52
CA GLY A 77 -1.37 5.21 -9.62
C GLY A 77 -1.73 3.75 -9.90
N TYR A 78 -1.77 2.93 -8.86
CA TYR A 78 -2.02 1.48 -8.94
C TYR A 78 -3.25 1.09 -8.13
N GLU A 79 -4.15 0.31 -8.73
CA GLU A 79 -5.39 -0.13 -8.09
C GLU A 79 -5.15 -1.08 -6.90
N LEU A 80 -5.93 -0.88 -5.84
CA LEU A 80 -5.93 -1.72 -4.64
C LEU A 80 -7.18 -2.61 -4.60
N ASP A 81 -6.96 -3.91 -4.70
CA ASP A 81 -7.98 -4.92 -4.53
C ASP A 81 -8.09 -5.38 -3.07
N VAL A 82 -9.32 -5.57 -2.60
CA VAL A 82 -9.56 -6.18 -1.28
C VAL A 82 -9.45 -7.70 -1.39
N THR A 83 -8.51 -8.30 -0.65
CA THR A 83 -8.35 -9.74 -0.57
C THR A 83 -8.27 -10.22 0.88
N ASP A 84 -8.68 -11.46 1.10
CA ASP A 84 -8.36 -12.19 2.32
C ASP A 84 -6.99 -12.85 2.11
N ILE A 85 -6.03 -12.52 2.95
CA ILE A 85 -4.72 -13.19 2.96
C ILE A 85 -4.63 -13.93 4.28
N SER A 86 -4.71 -15.26 4.20
CA SER A 86 -4.43 -16.13 5.33
C SER A 86 -2.96 -15.95 5.70
N ALA A 87 -2.70 -15.17 6.76
CA ALA A 87 -1.36 -14.87 7.25
C ALA A 87 -0.65 -16.12 7.80
#